data_AF-A0A7C1Z2X9-F1
#
_entry.id   AF-A0A7C1Z2X9-F1
#
_cell.length_a   1.000
_cell.length_b   1.000
_cell.length_c   1.000
_cell.angle_alpha   90.00
_cell.angle_beta   90.00
_cell.angle_gamma   90.00
#
_symmetry.space_group_name_H-M   'P 1'
#
loop_
_entity.id
_entity.type
_entity.pdbx_description
1 polymer ?
#
loop_
_entity_poly.entity_id
_entity_poly.type
_entity_poly.pdbx_seq_one_letter_code
_entity_poly.pdbx_strand_id
1 'polypeptide(L)'
;MNISEIEMIKNSFKFNKEILKNHFLNEKEVIKLSKLFNIISHGVYHRDLRYHKNLSKKEILDSKKHLEKLGIKPIDTFCYPEGKNNMDIWQMCKESGYKFGLAINHAPNNPYKIGRYCINRNIAEILRDLNYD
;
A
#
# COMPACT_ATOMS: atom_id res chain seq x y z
N MET A 1 -12.87 -31.16 4.84
CA MET A 1 -13.17 -30.30 3.68
C MET A 1 -12.85 -31.10 2.43
N ASN A 2 -13.84 -31.30 1.57
CA ASN A 2 -13.63 -32.05 0.33
C ASN A 2 -12.96 -31.17 -0.74
N ILE A 3 -12.46 -31.78 -1.82
CA ILE A 3 -11.74 -31.07 -2.89
C ILE A 3 -12.64 -30.02 -3.56
N SER A 4 -13.95 -30.29 -3.69
CA SER A 4 -14.90 -29.36 -4.29
C SER A 4 -15.16 -28.12 -3.43
N GLU A 5 -15.20 -28.24 -2.10
CA GLU A 5 -15.26 -27.11 -1.17
C GLU A 5 -14.00 -26.25 -1.25
N ILE A 6 -12.82 -26.88 -1.35
CA ILE A 6 -11.54 -26.18 -1.53
C ILE A 6 -11.53 -25.40 -2.84
N GLU A 7 -12.02 -25.97 -3.94
CA GLU A 7 -12.10 -25.31 -5.24
C GLU A 7 -13.13 -24.18 -5.26
N MET A 8 -14.27 -24.36 -4.58
CA MET A 8 -15.31 -23.34 -4.48
C MET A 8 -14.82 -22.12 -3.68
N ILE A 9 -14.11 -22.35 -2.57
CA ILE A 9 -13.46 -21.29 -1.79
C ILE A 9 -12.36 -20.61 -2.62
N LYS A 10 -11.54 -21.35 -3.35
CA LYS A 10 -10.53 -20.76 -4.26
C LYS A 10 -11.16 -19.88 -5.34
N ASN A 11 -12.34 -20.26 -5.83
CA ASN A 11 -13.07 -19.49 -6.83
C ASN A 11 -13.84 -18.29 -6.25
N SER A 12 -14.23 -18.30 -4.97
CA SER A 12 -14.89 -17.15 -4.33
C SER A 12 -13.95 -15.96 -4.12
N PHE A 13 -12.64 -16.20 -3.98
CA PHE A 13 -11.60 -15.16 -3.93
C PHE A 13 -11.10 -14.71 -5.31
N LYS A 14 -11.68 -15.24 -6.40
CA LYS A 14 -11.28 -14.86 -7.76
C LYS A 14 -11.94 -13.52 -8.09
N PHE A 15 -11.29 -12.44 -7.66
CA PHE A 15 -11.61 -11.10 -8.15
C PHE A 15 -11.59 -11.13 -9.68
N ASN A 16 -12.75 -11.00 -10.32
CA ASN A 16 -12.82 -10.94 -11.78
C ASN A 16 -12.12 -9.65 -12.22
N LYS A 17 -11.26 -9.77 -13.25
CA LYS A 17 -10.54 -8.65 -13.86
C LYS A 17 -11.45 -7.49 -14.22
N GLU A 18 -12.70 -7.75 -14.58
CA GLU A 18 -13.70 -6.69 -14.84
C GLU A 18 -14.09 -5.89 -13.60
N ILE A 19 -14.24 -6.54 -12.45
CA ILE A 19 -14.57 -5.87 -11.18
C ILE A 19 -13.40 -4.98 -10.75
N LEU A 20 -12.16 -5.48 -10.87
CA LEU A 20 -10.96 -4.73 -10.49
C LEU A 20 -10.70 -3.52 -11.41
N LYS A 21 -11.11 -3.60 -12.68
CA LYS A 21 -10.87 -2.54 -13.67
C LYS A 21 -11.50 -1.21 -13.30
N ASN A 22 -12.57 -1.22 -12.51
CA ASN A 22 -13.25 0.00 -12.05
C ASN A 22 -12.79 0.46 -10.66
N HIS A 23 -11.96 -0.33 -9.96
CA HIS A 23 -11.49 -0.02 -8.60
C HIS A 23 -10.03 0.46 -8.56
N PHE A 24 -9.21 0.06 -9.54
CA PHE A 24 -7.78 0.39 -9.58
C PHE A 24 -7.37 0.95 -10.95
N LEU A 25 -6.38 1.83 -10.93
CA LEU A 25 -5.72 2.32 -12.14
C LEU A 25 -4.93 1.19 -12.80
N ASN A 26 -4.97 1.12 -14.13
CA ASN A 26 -4.05 0.27 -14.91
C ASN A 26 -2.72 0.99 -15.19
N GLU A 27 -1.71 0.25 -15.65
CA GLU A 27 -0.36 0.79 -15.90
C GLU A 27 -0.35 2.02 -16.84
N LYS A 28 -1.16 2.01 -17.91
CA LYS A 28 -1.22 3.14 -18.86
C LYS A 28 -1.78 4.39 -18.19
N GLU A 29 -2.77 4.24 -17.32
CA GLU A 29 -3.35 5.35 -16.56
C GLU A 29 -2.36 5.89 -15.53
N VAL A 30 -1.66 5.00 -14.81
CA VAL A 30 -0.62 5.40 -13.85
C VAL A 30 0.50 6.18 -14.54
N ILE A 31 1.00 5.71 -15.69
CA ILE A 31 2.03 6.40 -16.49
C ILE A 31 1.51 7.74 -17.04
N LYS A 32 0.23 7.83 -17.43
CA LYS A 32 -0.36 9.09 -17.88
C LYS A 32 -0.44 10.09 -16.73
N LEU A 33 -0.92 9.67 -15.56
CA LEU A 33 -1.05 10.51 -14.37
C LEU A 33 0.31 10.92 -13.81
N SER A 34 1.34 10.07 -13.92
CA SER A 34 2.69 10.39 -13.43
C SER A 34 3.35 11.57 -14.15
N LYS A 35 2.82 12.01 -15.29
CA LYS A 35 3.26 13.22 -15.99
C LYS A 35 2.74 14.51 -15.35
N LEU A 36 1.70 14.41 -14.52
CA LEU A 36 1.01 15.54 -13.90
C LEU A 36 1.09 15.49 -12.37
N PHE A 37 1.24 14.30 -11.79
CA PHE A 37 1.20 14.06 -10.36
C PHE A 37 2.36 13.19 -9.89
N ASN A 38 2.71 13.33 -8.62
CA ASN A 38 3.64 12.41 -7.96
C ASN A 38 2.94 11.09 -7.66
N ILE A 39 3.42 10.01 -8.28
CA ILE A 39 3.05 8.65 -7.90
C ILE A 39 3.99 8.21 -6.78
N ILE A 40 3.43 7.70 -5.69
CA ILE A 40 4.16 7.23 -4.52
C ILE A 40 3.93 5.73 -4.31
N SER A 41 4.82 5.07 -3.58
CA SER A 41 4.68 3.64 -3.28
C SER A 41 3.73 3.41 -2.09
N HIS A 42 2.97 2.30 -2.13
CA HIS A 42 2.06 1.89 -1.06
C HIS A 42 2.18 0.40 -0.72
N GLY A 43 3.33 -0.22 -1.01
CA GLY A 43 3.52 -1.68 -0.91
C GLY A 43 2.97 -2.42 -2.12
N VAL A 44 2.92 -3.76 -2.03
CA VAL A 44 2.44 -4.62 -3.13
C VAL A 44 1.14 -5.34 -2.72
N TYR A 45 1.07 -5.81 -1.47
CA TYR A 45 -0.01 -6.68 -1.02
C TYR A 45 -0.93 -6.02 0.02
N HIS A 46 -0.68 -4.75 0.37
CA HIS A 46 -1.45 -4.00 1.37
C HIS A 46 -1.61 -4.76 2.71
N ARG A 47 -0.58 -5.52 3.13
CA ARG A 47 -0.57 -6.22 4.42
C ARG A 47 0.04 -5.35 5.51
N ASP A 48 -0.13 -5.77 6.78
CA ASP A 48 0.62 -5.19 7.89
C ASP A 48 2.11 -5.55 7.78
N LEU A 49 2.92 -4.55 7.41
CA LEU A 49 4.35 -4.72 7.16
C LEU A 49 5.15 -4.94 8.44
N ARG A 50 4.59 -4.67 9.63
CA ARG A 50 5.28 -4.85 10.92
C ARG A 50 5.61 -6.33 11.20
N TYR A 51 4.97 -7.25 10.50
CA TYR A 51 5.21 -8.69 10.60
C TYR A 51 6.00 -9.23 9.40
N HIS A 52 6.72 -10.34 9.61
CA HIS A 52 7.55 -11.01 8.60
C HIS A 52 8.62 -10.10 7.97
N LYS A 53 9.56 -9.65 8.81
CA LYS A 53 10.61 -8.65 8.51
C LYS A 53 11.26 -8.80 7.12
N ASN A 54 11.70 -10.01 6.77
CA ASN A 54 12.35 -10.27 5.47
C ASN A 54 11.42 -10.07 4.28
N LEU A 55 10.16 -10.51 4.39
CA LEU A 55 9.14 -10.26 3.36
C LEU A 55 8.80 -8.78 3.26
N SER A 56 8.76 -8.05 4.39
CA SER A 56 8.47 -6.61 4.39
C SER A 56 9.57 -5.81 3.73
N LYS A 57 10.82 -6.13 4.02
CA LYS A 57 11.97 -5.51 3.34
C LYS A 57 11.91 -5.74 1.83
N LYS A 58 11.61 -6.98 1.41
CA LYS A 58 11.45 -7.33 0.00
C LYS A 58 10.30 -6.55 -0.65
N GLU A 59 9.13 -6.49 -0.02
CA GLU A 59 7.95 -5.81 -0.54
C GLU A 59 8.13 -4.29 -0.68
N ILE A 60 8.74 -3.64 0.31
CA ILE A 60 9.05 -2.21 0.29
C ILE A 60 10.00 -1.88 -0.87
N LEU A 61 11.00 -2.73 -1.12
CA LEU A 61 11.94 -2.56 -2.23
C LEU A 61 11.30 -2.87 -3.58
N ASP A 62 10.56 -3.98 -3.69
CA ASP A 62 9.98 -4.44 -4.95
C ASP A 62 8.87 -3.49 -5.43
N SER A 63 8.10 -2.88 -4.52
CA SER A 63 7.12 -1.84 -4.86
C SER A 63 7.78 -0.60 -5.49
N LYS A 64 8.93 -0.15 -4.97
CA LYS A 64 9.72 0.94 -5.58
C LYS A 64 10.17 0.55 -6.99
N LYS A 65 10.85 -0.59 -7.09
CA LYS A 65 11.43 -1.08 -8.35
C LYS A 65 10.36 -1.27 -9.42
N HIS A 66 9.15 -1.69 -9.03
CA HIS A 66 8.05 -1.86 -9.98
C HIS A 66 7.67 -0.51 -10.61
N LEU A 67 7.43 0.53 -9.82
CA LEU A 67 7.11 1.87 -10.34
C LEU A 67 8.27 2.47 -11.16
N GLU A 68 9.51 2.28 -10.71
CA GLU A 68 10.69 2.74 -11.43
C GLU A 68 10.89 2.05 -12.78
N LYS A 69 10.50 0.78 -12.91
CA LYS A 69 10.50 0.03 -14.18
C LYS A 69 9.47 0.56 -15.18
N LEU A 70 8.38 1.15 -14.69
CA LEU A 70 7.41 1.86 -15.54
C LEU A 70 7.91 3.23 -16.02
N GLY A 71 9.15 3.61 -15.68
CA GLY A 71 9.74 4.91 -16.03
C GLY A 71 9.31 6.04 -15.09
N ILE A 72 8.64 5.73 -13.98
CA ILE A 72 8.15 6.73 -13.03
C ILE A 72 9.24 6.98 -11.99
N LYS A 73 9.87 8.15 -12.07
CA LYS A 73 10.96 8.56 -11.18
C LYS A 73 10.90 10.07 -10.90
N PRO A 74 11.30 10.52 -9.70
CA PRO A 74 11.76 9.72 -8.56
C PRO A 74 10.60 9.11 -7.75
N ILE A 75 10.84 7.97 -7.08
CA ILE A 75 9.93 7.38 -6.10
C ILE A 75 10.52 7.57 -4.70
N ASP A 76 10.25 8.74 -4.12
CA ASP A 76 10.88 9.18 -2.86
C ASP A 76 10.01 8.95 -1.62
N THR A 77 8.72 8.64 -1.79
CA THR A 77 7.75 8.54 -0.69
C THR A 77 7.10 7.16 -0.63
N PHE A 78 6.99 6.62 0.58
CA PHE A 78 6.24 5.40 0.88
C PHE A 78 5.04 5.72 1.78
N CYS A 79 3.85 5.27 1.43
CA CYS A 79 2.66 5.35 2.26
C CYS A 79 2.44 4.00 2.95
N TYR A 80 2.31 3.98 4.27
CA TYR A 80 2.13 2.71 5.01
C TYR A 80 0.70 2.17 4.83
N PRO A 81 0.52 0.88 4.45
CA PRO A 81 -0.78 0.22 4.48
C PRO A 81 -1.45 0.42 5.85
N GLU A 82 -2.70 0.88 5.82
CA GLU A 82 -3.49 1.21 7.03
C GLU A 82 -2.82 2.20 8.00
N GLY A 83 -1.77 2.91 7.55
CA GLY A 83 -0.95 3.76 8.41
C GLY A 83 -0.08 3.03 9.43
N LYS A 84 -0.03 1.69 9.42
CA LYS A 84 0.68 0.87 10.41
C LYS A 84 2.18 0.87 10.14
N ASN A 85 2.97 1.33 11.11
CA ASN A 85 4.42 1.45 10.98
C ASN A 85 5.13 1.33 12.35
N ASN A 86 6.42 1.03 12.33
CA ASN A 86 7.32 1.03 13.48
C ASN A 86 8.76 1.37 13.01
N MET A 87 9.71 1.41 13.95
CA MET A 87 11.11 1.75 13.66
C MET A 87 11.76 0.84 12.62
N ASP A 88 11.46 -0.46 12.66
CA ASP A 88 11.96 -1.42 11.67
C ASP A 88 11.50 -1.07 10.25
N ILE A 89 10.22 -0.68 10.09
CA ILE A 89 9.69 -0.28 8.78
C ILE A 89 10.31 1.03 8.29
N TRP A 90 10.55 2.00 9.17
CA TRP A 90 11.22 3.24 8.79
C TRP A 90 12.63 2.98 8.27
N GLN A 91 13.38 2.10 8.96
CA GLN A 91 14.72 1.71 8.54
C GLN A 91 14.71 0.97 7.20
N MET A 92 13.74 0.08 6.96
CA MET A 92 13.57 -0.56 5.64
C MET A 92 13.25 0.44 4.52
N CYS A 93 12.41 1.43 4.79
CA CYS A 93 12.14 2.51 3.83
C CYS A 93 13.41 3.29 3.50
N LYS A 94 14.19 3.67 4.53
CA LYS A 94 15.47 4.35 4.37
C LYS A 94 16.47 3.54 3.55
N GLU A 95 16.64 2.26 3.88
CA GLU A 95 17.53 1.34 3.15
C GLU A 95 17.09 1.09 1.71
N SER A 96 15.79 1.17 1.43
CA SER A 96 15.23 1.07 0.08
C SER A 96 15.30 2.40 -0.70
N GLY A 97 15.92 3.43 -0.12
CA GLY A 97 16.14 4.73 -0.75
C GLY A 97 14.91 5.63 -0.78
N TYR A 98 13.91 5.40 0.07
CA TYR A 98 12.83 6.38 0.29
C TYR A 98 13.32 7.51 1.20
N LYS A 99 12.86 8.73 0.93
CA LYS A 99 13.13 9.93 1.73
C LYS A 99 12.03 10.20 2.75
N PHE A 100 10.79 9.83 2.43
CA PHE A 100 9.63 10.14 3.25
C PHE A 100 8.72 8.93 3.49
N GLY A 101 8.05 8.92 4.65
CA GLY A 101 7.07 7.92 5.05
C GLY A 101 5.77 8.59 5.52
N LEU A 102 4.65 8.26 4.87
CA LEU A 102 3.33 8.78 5.21
C LEU A 102 2.59 7.82 6.15
N ALA A 103 2.23 8.33 7.32
CA ALA A 103 1.49 7.63 8.37
C ALA A 103 0.14 8.30 8.62
N ILE A 104 -0.67 7.72 9.52
CA ILE A 104 -1.85 8.41 10.07
C ILE A 104 -1.40 9.37 11.18
N ASN A 105 -0.63 8.87 12.15
CA ASN A 105 -0.13 9.68 13.26
C ASN A 105 1.20 10.36 12.90
N HIS A 106 1.34 11.63 13.27
CA HIS A 106 2.56 12.41 13.06
C HIS A 106 3.58 12.18 14.19
N ALA A 107 4.86 12.16 13.85
CA ALA A 107 5.94 12.34 14.82
C ALA A 107 6.84 13.49 14.36
N PRO A 108 7.00 14.55 15.19
CA PRO A 108 7.86 15.68 14.86
C PRO A 108 9.29 15.22 14.53
N ASN A 109 9.92 15.87 13.55
CA ASN A 109 11.30 15.62 13.13
C ASN A 109 11.59 14.18 12.64
N ASN A 110 10.55 13.39 12.32
CA ASN A 110 10.72 12.08 11.71
C ASN A 110 10.16 12.07 10.27
N PRO A 111 11.02 12.12 9.23
CA PRO A 111 10.56 12.14 7.84
C PRO A 111 9.86 10.84 7.42
N TYR A 112 10.01 9.77 8.21
CA TYR A 112 9.35 8.47 7.99
C TYR A 112 8.05 8.32 8.78
N LYS A 113 7.56 9.37 9.44
CA LYS A 113 6.29 9.37 10.17
C LYS A 113 5.56 10.71 10.01
N ILE A 114 5.37 11.11 8.77
CA ILE A 114 4.57 12.29 8.42
C ILE A 114 3.09 11.90 8.54
N GLY A 115 2.43 12.39 9.59
CA GLY A 115 1.01 12.14 9.81
C GLY A 115 0.10 12.80 8.78
N ARG A 116 -1.09 12.23 8.60
CA ARG A 116 -2.11 12.67 7.66
C ARG A 116 -3.46 12.75 8.34
N TYR A 117 -4.28 13.72 7.95
CA TYR A 117 -5.65 13.84 8.44
C TYR A 117 -6.60 13.05 7.54
N CYS A 118 -7.47 12.24 8.15
CA CYS A 118 -8.51 11.50 7.45
C CYS A 118 -9.73 12.39 7.31
N ILE A 119 -10.02 12.84 6.09
CA ILE A 119 -11.24 13.54 5.78
C ILE A 119 -12.41 12.55 5.94
N ASN A 120 -13.49 13.00 6.59
CA ASN A 120 -14.66 12.18 6.93
C ASN A 120 -14.37 10.98 7.85
N ARG A 121 -13.44 11.14 8.81
CA ARG A 121 -13.08 10.08 9.77
C ARG A 121 -14.30 9.40 10.42
N ASN A 122 -15.29 10.18 10.85
CA ASN A 122 -16.50 9.64 11.49
C ASN A 122 -17.24 8.65 10.55
N ILE A 123 -17.33 8.96 9.26
CA ILE A 123 -17.95 8.06 8.26
C ILE A 123 -17.07 6.82 8.05
N ALA A 124 -15.75 6.99 7.97
CA ALA A 124 -14.82 5.88 7.80
C ALA A 124 -14.81 4.91 9.00
N GLU A 125 -15.04 5.42 10.21
CA GLU A 125 -15.19 4.61 11.42
C GLU A 125 -16.49 3.81 11.38
N ILE A 126 -17.63 4.46 11.09
CA ILE A 126 -18.92 3.79 10.90
C ILE A 126 -18.83 2.69 9.84
N LEU A 127 -18.22 2.97 8.68
CA LEU A 127 -18.09 1.98 7.62
C LEU A 127 -17.16 0.82 7.99
N ARG A 128 -16.14 1.02 8.84
CA ARG A 128 -15.34 -0.10 9.33
C ARG A 128 -16.18 -0.98 10.23
N ASP A 129 -16.86 -0.40 11.19
CA ASP A 129 -17.64 -1.14 12.18
C ASP A 129 -18.75 -1.97 11.50
N LEU A 130 -19.34 -1.46 10.41
CA LEU A 130 -20.34 -2.17 9.60
C LEU A 130 -19.78 -3.30 8.72
N ASN A 131 -18.49 -3.31 8.40
CA ASN A 131 -17.85 -4.33 7.55
C ASN A 131 -17.13 -5.42 8.36
N TYR A 132 -17.30 -5.43 9.70
CA TYR A 132 -16.74 -6.44 10.61
C TYR A 132 -17.79 -7.44 11.13
N ASP A 133 -19.00 -7.47 10.54
CA ASP A 133 -20.00 -8.55 10.70
C ASP A 133 -19.93 -9.58 9.56
#